data_AF-D7LZF8-F1
#
_entry.id   AF-D7LZF8-F1
#
_cell.length_a   1.000
_cell.length_b   1.000
_cell.length_c   1.000
_cell.angle_alpha   90.00
_cell.angle_beta   90.00
_cell.angle_gamma   90.00
#
_symmetry.space_group_name_H-M   'P 1'
#
loop_
_entity.id
_entity.type
_entity.pdbx_description
1 polymer ?
#
loop_
_entity_poly.entity_id
_entity_poly.type
_entity_poly.pdbx_seq_one_letter_code
_entity_poly.pdbx_strand_id
1 'polypeptide(L)' 'CLSVLLLQSNTVSLVRKSFDLDKPCKRFVFYQHNIGYHSDDADNATSATIENPLGLGNFSFEKFVIFNK' A
#
# COMPACT_ATOMS: atom_id res chain seq x y z
N CYS A 1 -3.04 3.44 55.22
CA CYS A 1 -2.75 2.82 53.90
C CYS A 1 -3.80 3.10 52.84
N LEU A 2 -5.11 3.14 53.16
CA LEU A 2 -6.16 3.28 52.14
C LEU A 2 -6.24 4.67 51.46
N SER A 3 -5.72 5.71 52.10
CA SER A 3 -5.82 7.11 51.63
C SER A 3 -4.81 7.50 50.52
N VAL A 4 -3.71 6.74 50.36
CA VAL A 4 -2.64 7.08 49.41
C VAL A 4 -2.91 6.51 48.01
N LEU A 5 -3.80 5.53 47.87
CA LEU A 5 -4.12 4.87 46.60
C LEU A 5 -5.02 5.71 45.67
N LEU A 6 -5.68 6.75 46.19
CA LEU A 6 -6.68 7.54 45.44
C LEU A 6 -6.10 8.71 44.62
N LEU A 7 -4.78 8.95 44.66
CA LEU A 7 -4.17 10.11 43.98
C LEU A 7 -3.66 9.85 42.56
N GLN A 8 -3.76 8.64 42.01
CA GLN A 8 -3.29 8.35 40.64
C GLN A 8 -4.41 8.43 39.61
N SER A 9 -5.07 9.58 39.53
CA SER A 9 -6.02 9.89 38.46
C SER A 9 -5.26 10.34 37.22
N ASN A 10 -4.81 9.41 36.37
CA ASN A 10 -4.23 9.76 35.08
C ASN A 10 -5.35 10.29 34.16
N THR A 11 -5.47 11.61 34.05
CA THR A 11 -6.35 12.23 33.06
C THR A 11 -5.72 12.10 31.67
N VAL A 12 -6.12 11.07 30.92
CA VAL A 12 -5.76 10.94 29.51
C VAL A 12 -6.54 12.00 28.73
N SER A 13 -5.84 13.05 28.28
CA SER A 13 -6.42 14.05 27.40
C SER A 13 -6.61 13.45 26.00
N LEU A 14 -7.85 13.07 25.68
CA LEU A 14 -8.22 12.64 24.33
C LEU A 14 -8.40 13.88 23.46
N VAL A 15 -7.37 14.24 22.68
CA VAL A 15 -7.53 15.24 21.61
C VAL A 15 -8.41 14.62 20.53
N ARG A 16 -9.72 14.94 20.54
CA ARG A 16 -10.62 14.64 19.42
C ARG A 16 -10.18 15.46 18.22
N LYS A 17 -9.34 14.87 17.38
CA LYS A 17 -9.00 15.47 16.08
C LYS A 17 -10.26 15.42 15.22
N SER A 18 -10.78 16.59 14.84
CA SER A 18 -11.87 16.67 13.87
C SER A 18 -11.38 16.09 12.55
N PHE A 19 -12.06 15.06 12.06
CA PHE A 19 -11.78 14.48 10.75
C PHE A 19 -12.57 15.26 9.70
N ASP A 20 -11.85 15.78 8.73
CA ASP A 20 -12.46 16.32 7.53
C ASP A 20 -12.78 15.13 6.61
N LEU A 21 -14.06 14.89 6.36
CA LEU A 21 -14.53 13.78 5.52
C LEU A 21 -14.38 14.09 4.03
N ASP A 22 -14.20 15.36 3.67
CA ASP A 22 -14.07 15.80 2.29
C ASP A 22 -12.62 15.70 1.79
N LYS A 23 -11.65 15.43 2.68
CA LYS A 23 -10.24 15.29 2.30
C LYS A 23 -9.50 14.15 3.03
N PRO A 24 -8.49 13.53 2.39
CA PRO A 24 -7.72 12.48 3.05
C PRO A 24 -6.95 13.02 4.26
N CYS A 25 -6.87 12.20 5.32
CA CYS A 25 -6.15 12.54 6.56
C CYS A 25 -4.64 12.74 6.33
N LYS A 26 -4.07 12.09 5.32
CA LYS A 26 -2.70 12.23 4.85
C LYS A 26 -2.65 11.82 3.38
N ARG A 27 -1.88 12.56 2.58
CA ARG A 27 -1.62 12.22 1.18
C ARG A 27 -0.15 11.84 1.02
N PHE A 28 0.09 10.67 0.45
CA PHE A 28 1.40 10.26 0.00
C PHE A 28 1.43 10.19 -1.53
N VAL A 29 2.52 10.63 -2.13
CA VAL A 29 2.71 10.64 -3.58
C VAL A 29 4.04 9.95 -3.86
N PHE A 30 4.01 8.87 -4.64
CA PHE A 30 5.17 8.04 -4.95
C PHE A 30 5.17 7.64 -6.42
N TYR A 31 6.33 7.21 -6.90
CA TYR A 31 6.50 6.63 -8.22
C TYR A 31 6.70 5.12 -8.08
N GLN A 32 5.76 4.34 -8.60
CA GLN A 32 5.91 2.90 -8.71
C GLN A 32 6.59 2.59 -10.05
N HIS A 33 7.74 1.91 -10.00
CA HIS A 33 8.40 1.44 -11.22
C HIS A 33 8.06 -0.03 -11.42
N ASN A 34 7.82 -0.40 -12.67
CA ASN A 34 7.58 -1.78 -13.06
C ASN A 34 8.54 -2.14 -14.20
N ILE A 35 9.43 -3.10 -13.95
CA ILE A 35 10.36 -3.66 -14.92
C ILE A 35 9.89 -5.10 -15.17
N GLY A 36 9.31 -5.37 -16.34
CA GLY A 36 8.80 -6.70 -16.67
C GLY A 36 9.91 -7.61 -17.15
N TYR A 37 9.92 -8.84 -16.63
CA TYR A 37 10.88 -9.88 -16.97
C TYR A 37 10.91 -10.12 -18.48
N HIS A 38 12.12 -10.15 -19.02
CA HIS A 38 12.44 -10.42 -20.40
C HIS A 38 13.72 -11.25 -20.48
N SER A 39 13.57 -12.50 -20.92
CA SER A 39 14.66 -13.46 -21.23
C SER A 39 15.55 -13.83 -20.06
N ASP A 40 16.41 -12.93 -19.61
CA ASP A 40 17.50 -13.16 -18.67
C ASP A 40 17.70 -12.02 -17.65
N ASP A 41 16.80 -11.04 -17.62
CA ASP A 41 16.86 -9.89 -16.71
C ASP A 41 16.29 -10.16 -15.30
N ALA A 42 16.38 -11.42 -14.82
CA ALA A 42 15.83 -11.84 -13.54
C ALA A 42 16.31 -10.97 -12.36
N ASP A 43 17.56 -10.50 -12.42
CA ASP A 43 18.17 -9.67 -11.39
C ASP A 43 17.60 -8.24 -11.35
N ASN A 44 16.98 -7.76 -12.43
CA ASN A 44 16.46 -6.39 -12.57
C ASN A 44 14.92 -6.34 -12.64
N ALA A 45 14.29 -7.44 -13.05
CA ALA A 45 12.84 -7.52 -13.20
C ALA A 45 12.13 -7.38 -11.85
N THR A 46 11.08 -6.56 -11.82
CA THR A 46 10.17 -6.37 -10.68
C THR A 46 8.78 -6.95 -10.96
N SER A 47 8.56 -7.52 -12.14
CA SER A 47 7.35 -8.25 -12.48
C SER A 47 7.61 -9.33 -13.51
N ALA A 48 6.69 -10.27 -13.63
CA ALA A 48 6.74 -11.32 -14.63
C ALA A 48 5.33 -11.59 -15.20
N THR A 49 5.28 -11.86 -16.50
CA THR A 49 4.06 -12.35 -17.15
C THR A 49 3.96 -13.85 -16.91
N ILE A 50 2.85 -14.32 -16.38
CA ILE A 50 2.65 -15.76 -16.11
C ILE A 50 1.74 -16.42 -17.15
N GLU A 51 0.86 -15.63 -17.78
CA GLU A 51 -0.04 -16.09 -18.83
C GLU A 51 0.04 -15.16 -20.03
N ASN A 52 0.15 -15.78 -21.21
CA ASN A 52 0.21 -15.04 -22.47
C ASN A 52 -1.18 -14.51 -22.85
N PRO A 53 -1.26 -13.33 -23.49
CA PRO A 53 -2.54 -12.78 -23.93
C PRO A 53 -3.25 -13.70 -24.93
N LEU A 54 -4.58 -13.76 -24.86
CA LEU A 54 -5.41 -14.63 -25.71
C LEU A 54 -5.51 -14.19 -27.19
N GLY A 55 -4.83 -13.11 -27.57
CA GLY A 55 -4.85 -12.58 -28.95
C GLY A 55 -6.15 -11.86 -29.33
N LEU A 56 -6.97 -11.45 -28.34
CA LEU A 56 -8.20 -10.70 -28.59
C LEU A 56 -7.87 -9.22 -28.89
N GLY A 57 -7.68 -8.91 -30.17
CA GLY A 57 -7.30 -7.58 -30.65
C GLY A 57 -5.84 -7.21 -30.33
N ASN A 58 -5.47 -5.96 -30.59
CA ASN A 58 -4.07 -5.51 -30.54
C ASN A 58 -3.64 -4.92 -29.18
N PHE A 59 -4.32 -5.27 -28.08
CA PHE A 59 -4.14 -4.66 -26.76
C PHE A 59 -3.59 -5.61 -25.68
N SER A 60 -3.12 -6.81 -26.05
CA SER A 60 -2.67 -7.84 -25.09
C SER A 60 -3.73 -8.15 -24.02
N PHE A 61 -4.99 -8.29 -24.46
CA PHE A 61 -6.10 -8.60 -23.58
C PHE A 61 -5.84 -9.88 -22.78
N GLU A 62 -6.19 -9.84 -21.49
CA GLU A 62 -5.96 -10.92 -20.52
C GLU A 62 -4.49 -11.32 -20.28
N LYS A 63 -3.51 -10.46 -20.63
CA LYS A 63 -2.14 -10.63 -20.16
C LYS A 63 -2.08 -10.53 -18.63
N PHE A 64 -1.70 -11.62 -17.95
CA PHE A 64 -1.60 -11.64 -16.49
C PHE A 64 -0.16 -11.43 -16.02
N VAL A 65 0.05 -10.44 -15.17
CA VAL A 65 1.37 -10.02 -14.68
C VAL A 65 1.38 -9.97 -13.16
N ILE A 66 2.33 -10.65 -12.53
CA ILE A 66 2.61 -10.55 -11.09
C ILE A 66 3.77 -9.57 -10.90
N PHE A 67 3.64 -8.63 -9.96
CA PHE A 67 4.70 -7.68 -9.62
C PHE A 67 5.09 -7.81 -8.15
N ASN A 68 6.37 -7.64 -7.86
CA ASN A 68 6.93 -7.54 -6.51
C ASN A 68 7.93 -6.39 -6.48
N LYS A 69 7.74 -5.45 -5.56
CA LYS A 69 8.64 -4.31 -5.39
C LYS A 69 8.73 -3.86 -3.95
#